data_AF-A0A1G8SXS6-F1
#
_entry.id   AF-A0A1G8SXS6-F1
#
_cell.length_a   1.000
_cell.length_b   1.000
_cell.length_c   1.000
_cell.angle_alpha   90.00
_cell.angle_beta   90.00
_cell.angle_gamma   90.00
#
_symmetry.space_group_name_H-M   'P 1'
#
loop_
_entity.id
_entity.type
_entity.pdbx_description
1 polymer ?
#
loop_
_entity_poly.entity_id
_entity_poly.type
_entity_poly.pdbx_seq_one_letter_code
_entity_poly.pdbx_strand_id
1 'polypeptide(L)'
;NLVGDWATWPEFRRLEAEGLMMYGQMTAGSWIYIGTQGILQGTYETFAAVGNKLKAEGRHPAPAAEGSTEGPLAGTLTLTGGCGGMGGAQPLAVTLNDGACLIVDVDESRLRRRVGKRYLDEVETDLDAAIAKVNKAKEERRGWSVGYVGNAAEVFPELLRRHQAGELTIDVVTDQTSAHDPLSYLPEGITVAEWHAEAEADPEGFTKKAQASMARHVQAMVEFQDAGAEVFDYGNSIRDEARKGGYGRAFEFPGFVPAYIRPLFCEGLGPFRWVALSGDPEDIRVTDEAIKELFPENKHLHKWIDAAQDRVEYEGLPARICWLGYGERHQAGLLFNKLVAEGKVKAPIVIGRDHLDSGSVASPYRETEAMKDGSDAIADWPLLNALTAASSGATWVSIHHGGGVGIGRSIHTGQVSVADGTELAAQKLERLLTNDPGMGVIRHVDAGYDRAVEVAAERGVRIPMNEK
;
A
#
# COMPACT_ATOMS: atom_id res chain seq x y z
N ASN A 1 -11.15 17.25 8.75
CA ASN A 1 -10.09 18.16 8.27
C ASN A 1 -9.87 19.22 9.33
N LEU A 2 -8.61 19.54 9.66
CA LEU A 2 -8.25 20.57 10.63
C LEU A 2 -7.50 21.69 9.92
N VAL A 3 -7.66 22.93 10.38
CA VAL A 3 -6.91 24.08 9.87
C VAL A 3 -5.43 23.90 10.21
N GLY A 4 -4.51 24.35 9.35
CA GLY A 4 -3.05 24.11 9.41
C GLY A 4 -2.46 24.00 10.82
N ASP A 5 -2.36 25.10 11.58
CA ASP A 5 -1.73 25.09 12.91
C ASP A 5 -2.43 24.19 13.95
N TRP A 6 -3.68 23.79 13.69
CA TRP A 6 -4.48 22.89 14.51
C TRP A 6 -4.41 21.43 14.03
N ALA A 7 -3.75 21.15 12.92
CA ALA A 7 -3.61 19.83 12.33
C ALA A 7 -2.60 18.96 13.09
N THR A 8 -2.87 18.67 14.37
CA THR A 8 -2.02 17.87 15.25
C THR A 8 -2.81 16.77 15.96
N TRP A 9 -2.12 15.69 16.36
CA TRP A 9 -2.73 14.63 17.15
C TRP A 9 -3.34 15.11 18.49
N PRO A 10 -2.68 15.98 19.29
CA PRO A 10 -3.27 16.52 20.51
C PRO A 10 -4.62 17.22 20.28
N GLU A 11 -4.70 18.09 19.26
CA GLU A 11 -5.96 18.78 18.96
C GLU A 11 -7.03 17.84 18.40
N PHE A 12 -6.63 16.89 17.53
CA PHE A 12 -7.53 15.84 17.04
C PHE A 12 -8.17 15.07 18.21
N ARG A 13 -7.35 14.64 19.20
CA ARG A 13 -7.81 13.87 20.36
C ARG A 13 -8.68 14.70 21.31
N ARG A 14 -8.37 15.98 21.49
CA ARG A 14 -9.24 16.90 22.26
C ARG A 14 -10.64 16.96 21.65
N LEU A 15 -10.73 17.15 20.33
CA LEU A 15 -12.01 17.19 19.61
C LEU A 15 -12.72 15.82 19.59
N GLU A 16 -11.97 14.72 19.48
CA GLU A 16 -12.51 13.36 19.56
C GLU A 16 -13.14 13.07 20.95
N ALA A 17 -12.46 13.45 22.03
CA ALA A 17 -12.98 13.30 23.40
C ALA A 17 -14.26 14.13 23.64
N GLU A 18 -14.43 15.23 22.90
CA GLU A 18 -15.65 16.05 22.91
C GLU A 18 -16.74 15.53 21.95
N GLY A 19 -16.49 14.42 21.23
CA GLY A 19 -17.42 13.84 20.27
C GLY A 19 -17.55 14.62 18.96
N LEU A 20 -16.56 15.47 18.63
CA LEU A 20 -16.58 16.39 17.49
C LEU A 20 -15.71 15.94 16.31
N MET A 21 -14.98 14.83 16.43
CA MET A 21 -14.01 14.38 15.43
C MET A 21 -14.05 12.87 15.21
N MET A 22 -13.72 12.45 13.98
CA MET A 22 -13.56 11.05 13.59
C MET A 22 -12.36 10.93 12.63
N TYR A 23 -11.53 9.91 12.80
CA TYR A 23 -10.42 9.65 11.90
C TYR A 23 -10.90 8.81 10.70
N GLY A 24 -11.00 9.45 9.54
CA GLY A 24 -11.48 8.80 8.31
C GLY A 24 -10.46 7.87 7.64
N GLN A 25 -9.19 7.88 8.07
CA GLN A 25 -8.08 7.28 7.33
C GLN A 25 -8.19 7.65 5.84
N MET A 26 -7.96 6.71 4.92
CA MET A 26 -8.26 6.84 3.50
C MET A 26 -9.64 6.25 3.23
N THR A 27 -9.76 4.92 3.19
CA THR A 27 -10.98 4.24 2.73
C THR A 27 -12.00 3.92 3.82
N ALA A 28 -11.67 4.17 5.10
CA ALA A 28 -12.55 3.85 6.22
C ALA A 28 -13.75 4.81 6.26
N GLY A 29 -13.49 6.12 6.31
CA GLY A 29 -14.53 7.16 6.32
C GLY A 29 -15.19 7.41 4.97
N SER A 30 -14.65 6.85 3.88
CA SER A 30 -15.16 7.02 2.51
C SER A 30 -15.80 5.74 1.93
N TRP A 31 -15.95 4.71 2.78
CA TRP A 31 -16.73 3.49 2.53
C TRP A 31 -16.34 2.74 1.24
N ILE A 32 -15.04 2.55 1.03
CA ILE A 32 -14.50 1.77 -0.11
C ILE A 32 -13.36 0.82 0.30
N TYR A 33 -13.36 0.42 1.57
CA TYR A 33 -12.46 -0.58 2.11
C TYR A 33 -12.93 -1.99 1.72
N ILE A 34 -12.03 -2.80 1.16
CA ILE A 34 -12.34 -4.15 0.65
C ILE A 34 -11.50 -5.24 1.37
N GLY A 35 -11.26 -5.03 2.66
CA GLY A 35 -10.38 -5.90 3.44
C GLY A 35 -8.91 -5.73 3.07
N THR A 36 -8.13 -6.75 3.42
CA THR A 36 -6.68 -6.81 3.22
C THR A 36 -6.30 -6.71 1.73
N GLN A 37 -7.20 -7.15 0.84
CA GLN A 37 -6.99 -7.13 -0.60
C GLN A 37 -6.75 -5.70 -1.14
N GLY A 38 -7.30 -4.67 -0.50
CA GLY A 38 -7.24 -3.30 -1.02
C GLY A 38 -5.82 -2.77 -1.25
N ILE A 39 -4.85 -3.21 -0.44
CA ILE A 39 -3.44 -2.83 -0.58
C ILE A 39 -2.57 -3.91 -1.23
N LEU A 40 -3.08 -5.14 -1.32
CA LEU A 40 -2.29 -6.32 -1.69
C LEU A 40 -1.54 -6.13 -3.01
N GLN A 41 -2.21 -5.63 -4.06
CA GLN A 41 -1.54 -5.42 -5.33
C GLN A 41 -0.46 -4.35 -5.25
N GLY A 42 -0.69 -3.23 -4.55
CA GLY A 42 0.34 -2.21 -4.38
C GLY A 42 1.59 -2.75 -3.69
N THR A 43 1.40 -3.63 -2.70
CA THR A 43 2.49 -4.34 -2.03
C THR A 43 3.16 -5.35 -2.94
N TYR A 44 2.40 -6.10 -3.72
CA TYR A 44 2.92 -7.03 -4.73
C TYR A 44 3.78 -6.30 -5.78
N GLU A 45 3.31 -5.17 -6.32
CA GLU A 45 4.06 -4.36 -7.30
C GLU A 45 5.33 -3.76 -6.68
N THR A 46 5.26 -3.31 -5.43
CA THR A 46 6.44 -2.80 -4.71
C THR A 46 7.51 -3.88 -4.59
N PHE A 47 7.15 -5.08 -4.15
CA PHE A 47 8.09 -6.19 -4.00
C PHE A 47 8.58 -6.72 -5.36
N ALA A 48 7.75 -6.69 -6.40
CA ALA A 48 8.19 -7.00 -7.76
C ALA A 48 9.28 -6.02 -8.24
N ALA A 49 9.07 -4.72 -8.01
CA ALA A 49 10.03 -3.68 -8.34
C ALA A 49 11.34 -3.80 -7.55
N VAL A 50 11.26 -4.14 -6.25
CA VAL A 50 12.44 -4.42 -5.41
C VAL A 50 13.27 -5.56 -5.99
N GLY A 51 12.64 -6.70 -6.31
CA GLY A 51 13.35 -7.84 -6.89
C GLY A 51 14.02 -7.52 -8.23
N ASN A 52 13.32 -6.77 -9.09
CA ASN A 52 13.88 -6.29 -10.36
C ASN A 52 15.07 -5.33 -10.15
N LYS A 53 14.99 -4.42 -9.18
CA LYS A 53 16.09 -3.51 -8.81
C LYS A 53 17.30 -4.29 -8.31
N LEU A 54 17.11 -5.22 -7.36
CA LEU A 54 18.18 -6.08 -6.85
C LEU A 54 18.88 -6.83 -7.99
N LYS A 55 18.11 -7.34 -8.97
CA LYS A 55 18.66 -8.01 -10.15
C LYS A 55 19.46 -7.05 -11.03
N ALA A 56 18.93 -5.86 -11.31
CA ALA A 56 19.59 -4.86 -12.14
C ALA A 56 20.91 -4.34 -11.52
N GLU A 57 20.98 -4.25 -10.19
CA GLU A 57 22.15 -3.82 -9.43
C GLU A 57 23.15 -4.95 -9.14
N GLY A 58 22.85 -6.20 -9.54
CA GLY A 58 23.70 -7.36 -9.24
C GLY A 58 23.75 -7.75 -7.76
N ARG A 59 22.80 -7.25 -6.95
CA ARG A 59 22.65 -7.54 -5.51
C ARG A 59 21.73 -8.73 -5.23
N HIS A 60 20.98 -9.18 -6.22
CA HIS A 60 20.13 -10.35 -6.09
C HIS A 60 20.97 -11.62 -5.91
N PRO A 61 20.75 -12.44 -4.86
CA PRO A 61 21.62 -13.58 -4.51
C PRO A 61 21.62 -14.68 -5.58
N ALA A 62 20.46 -14.98 -6.17
CA ALA A 62 20.32 -15.95 -7.25
C ALA A 62 19.17 -15.54 -8.19
N PRO A 63 19.39 -14.60 -9.13
CA PRO A 63 18.31 -14.11 -9.98
C PRO A 63 17.79 -15.22 -10.90
N ALA A 64 16.48 -15.23 -11.15
CA ALA A 64 15.87 -16.16 -12.08
C ALA A 64 16.51 -16.06 -13.47
N ALA A 65 16.77 -17.23 -14.08
CA ALA A 65 17.30 -17.33 -15.43
C ALA A 65 16.35 -16.68 -16.44
N GLU A 66 16.89 -16.21 -17.56
CA GLU A 66 16.08 -15.66 -18.63
C GLU A 66 15.08 -16.71 -19.15
N GLY A 67 13.80 -16.34 -19.24
CA GLY A 67 12.72 -17.26 -19.61
C GLY A 67 12.17 -18.14 -18.46
N SER A 68 12.68 -18.01 -17.24
CA SER A 68 12.10 -18.65 -16.04
C SER A 68 10.69 -18.12 -15.73
N THR A 69 9.86 -18.95 -15.12
CA THR A 69 8.54 -18.56 -14.59
C THR A 69 8.60 -18.08 -13.13
N GLU A 70 9.77 -18.20 -12.50
CA GLU A 70 10.01 -17.74 -11.13
C GLU A 70 9.79 -16.23 -11.00
N GLY A 71 9.24 -15.82 -9.86
CA GLY A 71 9.04 -14.44 -9.48
C GLY A 71 10.35 -13.70 -9.21
N PRO A 72 10.28 -12.35 -9.19
CA PRO A 72 11.44 -11.49 -9.05
C PRO A 72 12.13 -11.54 -7.68
N LEU A 73 11.50 -12.17 -6.68
CA LEU A 73 12.06 -12.39 -5.34
C LEU A 73 12.48 -13.84 -5.07
N ALA A 74 12.44 -14.72 -6.07
CA ALA A 74 12.83 -16.12 -5.91
C ALA A 74 14.25 -16.26 -5.37
N GLY A 75 14.39 -16.83 -4.17
CA GLY A 75 15.68 -16.99 -3.50
C GLY A 75 16.11 -15.80 -2.63
N THR A 76 15.18 -14.90 -2.31
CA THR A 76 15.38 -13.81 -1.34
C THR A 76 14.60 -14.02 -0.05
N LEU A 77 15.03 -13.36 1.03
CA LEU A 77 14.34 -13.25 2.31
C LEU A 77 14.05 -11.79 2.64
N THR A 78 12.76 -11.52 2.85
CA THR A 78 12.23 -10.24 3.33
C THR A 78 11.96 -10.30 4.83
N LEU A 79 12.44 -9.29 5.57
CA LEU A 79 12.05 -9.00 6.95
C LEU A 79 11.08 -7.82 6.98
N THR A 80 9.96 -7.95 7.71
CA THR A 80 9.04 -6.83 7.94
C THR A 80 8.33 -6.91 9.30
N GLY A 81 7.75 -5.79 9.73
CA GLY A 81 6.93 -5.66 10.94
C GLY A 81 5.48 -5.27 10.65
N GLY A 82 4.57 -5.67 11.54
CA GLY A 82 3.16 -5.29 11.55
C GLY A 82 2.28 -6.14 10.62
N CYS A 83 1.49 -7.04 11.20
CA CYS A 83 0.54 -7.95 10.54
C CYS A 83 -0.92 -7.50 10.78
N GLY A 84 -1.15 -6.18 10.77
CA GLY A 84 -2.46 -5.55 10.93
C GLY A 84 -3.38 -5.69 9.70
N GLY A 85 -4.39 -4.83 9.60
CA GLY A 85 -5.34 -4.81 8.46
C GLY A 85 -4.65 -4.71 7.10
N MET A 86 -3.77 -3.72 6.96
CA MET A 86 -2.97 -3.49 5.74
C MET A 86 -1.65 -4.28 5.79
N GLY A 87 -0.98 -4.25 6.96
CA GLY A 87 0.22 -5.02 7.30
C GLY A 87 0.18 -6.50 6.92
N GLY A 88 -0.98 -7.12 7.10
CA GLY A 88 -1.21 -8.52 6.78
C GLY A 88 -1.16 -8.86 5.28
N ALA A 89 -1.10 -7.88 4.38
CA ALA A 89 -0.93 -8.12 2.94
C ALA A 89 0.54 -8.39 2.56
N GLN A 90 1.49 -7.97 3.38
CA GLN A 90 2.92 -8.08 3.09
C GLN A 90 3.39 -9.52 2.85
N PRO A 91 3.01 -10.53 3.66
CA PRO A 91 3.53 -11.88 3.48
C PRO A 91 3.06 -12.48 2.16
N LEU A 92 1.76 -12.37 1.84
CA LEU A 92 1.22 -12.82 0.55
C LEU A 92 1.84 -12.08 -0.64
N ALA A 93 2.06 -10.76 -0.53
CA ALA A 93 2.70 -10.00 -1.61
C ALA A 93 4.13 -10.47 -1.91
N VAL A 94 4.90 -10.82 -0.87
CA VAL A 94 6.24 -11.39 -1.02
C VAL A 94 6.18 -12.79 -1.62
N THR A 95 5.27 -13.66 -1.14
CA THR A 95 5.18 -15.04 -1.64
C THR A 95 4.63 -15.14 -3.06
N LEU A 96 3.76 -14.22 -3.49
CA LEU A 96 3.33 -14.09 -4.89
C LEU A 96 4.47 -13.67 -5.84
N ASN A 97 5.55 -13.12 -5.29
CA ASN A 97 6.80 -12.84 -6.01
C ASN A 97 7.87 -13.94 -5.80
N ASP A 98 7.48 -15.09 -5.25
CA ASP A 98 8.32 -16.25 -4.91
C ASP A 98 9.41 -16.01 -3.84
N GLY A 99 9.28 -14.93 -3.05
CA GLY A 99 10.17 -14.63 -1.93
C GLY A 99 9.80 -15.33 -0.62
N ALA A 100 10.78 -15.54 0.25
CA ALA A 100 10.54 -15.90 1.64
C ALA A 100 10.26 -14.64 2.48
N CYS A 101 9.36 -14.73 3.45
CA CYS A 101 8.97 -13.59 4.30
C CYS A 101 8.97 -13.98 5.77
N LEU A 102 9.69 -13.20 6.60
CA LEU A 102 9.56 -13.21 8.05
C LEU A 102 8.85 -11.92 8.48
N ILE A 103 7.62 -12.06 8.99
CA ILE A 103 6.83 -10.93 9.48
C ILE A 103 6.73 -10.96 11.01
N VAL A 104 7.09 -9.86 11.67
CA VAL A 104 7.05 -9.73 13.13
C VAL A 104 5.80 -8.98 13.55
N ASP A 105 5.05 -9.52 14.51
CA ASP A 105 3.94 -8.82 15.17
C ASP A 105 3.90 -9.16 16.66
N VAL A 106 3.55 -8.18 17.49
CA VAL A 106 3.46 -8.35 18.95
C VAL A 106 2.21 -9.14 19.35
N ASP A 107 1.17 -9.15 18.52
CA ASP A 107 -0.13 -9.75 18.78
C ASP A 107 -0.32 -11.03 17.94
N GLU A 108 -0.15 -12.19 18.59
CA GLU A 108 -0.34 -13.51 17.98
C GLU A 108 -1.69 -13.67 17.29
N SER A 109 -2.75 -13.02 17.80
CA SER A 109 -4.08 -13.11 17.21
C SER A 109 -4.12 -12.50 15.80
N ARG A 110 -3.29 -11.48 15.53
CA ARG A 110 -3.16 -10.85 14.21
C ARG A 110 -2.53 -11.79 13.21
N LEU A 111 -1.47 -12.48 13.61
CA LEU A 111 -0.78 -13.49 12.78
C LEU A 111 -1.71 -14.67 12.47
N ARG A 112 -2.34 -15.26 13.49
CA ARG A 112 -3.26 -16.39 13.31
C ARG A 112 -4.47 -16.02 12.44
N ARG A 113 -4.97 -14.79 12.54
CA ARG A 113 -6.02 -14.29 11.63
C ARG A 113 -5.56 -14.30 10.17
N ARG A 114 -4.30 -13.98 9.88
CA ARG A 114 -3.77 -13.97 8.50
C ARG A 114 -3.58 -15.37 7.96
N VAL A 115 -3.17 -16.32 8.80
CA VAL A 115 -3.18 -17.75 8.44
C VAL A 115 -4.59 -18.21 8.08
N GLY A 116 -5.57 -17.91 8.93
CA GLY A 116 -6.97 -18.25 8.67
C GLY A 116 -7.58 -17.63 7.40
N LYS A 117 -6.92 -16.60 6.84
CA LYS A 117 -7.33 -15.91 5.61
C LYS A 117 -6.38 -16.15 4.42
N ARG A 118 -5.41 -17.06 4.57
CA ARG A 118 -4.41 -17.42 3.54
C ARG A 118 -3.52 -16.25 3.09
N TYR A 119 -3.31 -15.28 3.97
CA TYR A 119 -2.37 -14.16 3.77
C TYR A 119 -1.00 -14.41 4.40
N LEU A 120 -0.88 -15.45 5.23
CA LEU A 120 0.31 -15.91 5.91
C LEU A 120 0.29 -17.44 5.93
N ASP A 121 1.41 -18.12 5.73
CA ASP A 121 1.44 -19.59 5.70
C ASP A 121 1.47 -20.19 7.10
N GLU A 122 2.38 -19.72 7.97
CA GLU A 122 2.59 -20.28 9.30
C GLU A 122 2.88 -19.22 10.37
N VAL A 123 2.68 -19.59 11.65
CA VAL A 123 3.05 -18.78 12.82
C VAL A 123 4.00 -19.59 13.69
N GLU A 124 5.07 -18.93 14.15
CA GLU A 124 6.06 -19.47 15.08
C GLU A 124 6.23 -18.57 16.30
N THR A 125 6.49 -19.20 17.45
CA THR A 125 6.80 -18.50 18.71
C THR A 125 8.26 -18.66 19.12
N ASP A 126 9.04 -19.45 18.38
CA ASP A 126 10.48 -19.61 18.54
C ASP A 126 11.20 -18.97 17.34
N LEU A 127 12.13 -18.05 17.62
CA LEU A 127 12.79 -17.27 16.57
C LEU A 127 13.71 -18.15 15.71
N ASP A 128 14.39 -19.12 16.32
CA ASP A 128 15.31 -20.01 15.61
C ASP A 128 14.54 -20.93 14.64
N ALA A 129 13.39 -21.45 15.09
CA ALA A 129 12.48 -22.22 14.24
C ALA A 129 11.92 -21.38 13.08
N ALA A 130 11.54 -20.12 13.34
CA ALA A 130 11.06 -19.20 12.30
C ALA A 130 12.14 -18.94 11.25
N ILE A 131 13.37 -18.62 11.68
CA ILE A 131 14.54 -18.40 10.81
C ILE A 131 14.84 -19.65 9.98
N ALA A 132 14.85 -20.84 10.58
CA ALA A 132 15.12 -22.08 9.88
C ALA A 132 14.12 -22.34 8.74
N LYS A 133 12.83 -22.05 8.97
CA LYS A 133 11.77 -22.22 7.96
C LYS A 133 11.90 -21.25 6.79
N VAL A 134 12.15 -19.97 7.06
CA VAL A 134 12.28 -18.96 5.98
C VAL A 134 13.59 -19.12 5.21
N ASN A 135 14.69 -19.50 5.87
CA ASN A 135 15.95 -19.82 5.19
C ASN A 135 15.80 -21.04 4.27
N LYS A 136 15.12 -22.09 4.74
CA LYS A 136 14.81 -23.25 3.89
C LYS A 136 13.99 -22.84 2.66
N ALA A 137 12.97 -22.00 2.81
CA ALA A 137 12.19 -21.52 1.68
C ALA A 137 13.01 -20.65 0.70
N LYS A 138 13.92 -19.82 1.22
CA LYS A 138 14.89 -19.05 0.43
C LYS A 138 15.79 -19.98 -0.38
N GLU A 139 16.36 -21.02 0.24
CA GLU A 139 17.20 -22.02 -0.45
C GLU A 139 16.42 -22.81 -1.52
N GLU A 140 15.17 -23.16 -1.22
CA GLU A 140 14.25 -23.83 -2.15
C GLU A 140 13.68 -22.90 -3.23
N ARG A 141 13.99 -21.58 -3.16
CA ARG A 141 13.51 -20.55 -4.09
C ARG A 141 11.99 -20.52 -4.23
N ARG A 142 11.28 -20.77 -3.12
CA ARG A 142 9.81 -20.83 -3.10
C ARG A 142 9.23 -19.73 -2.23
N GLY A 143 8.07 -19.21 -2.65
CA GLY A 143 7.26 -18.36 -1.80
C GLY A 143 6.87 -19.06 -0.49
N TRP A 144 7.26 -18.48 0.64
CA TRP A 144 6.81 -18.93 1.96
C TRP A 144 6.86 -17.81 3.00
N SER A 145 5.87 -17.77 3.87
CA SER A 145 5.76 -16.72 4.87
C SER A 145 5.59 -17.28 6.28
N VAL A 146 6.39 -16.77 7.21
CA VAL A 146 6.35 -17.14 8.63
C VAL A 146 6.13 -15.89 9.47
N GLY A 147 5.11 -15.93 10.31
CA GLY A 147 4.83 -14.90 11.30
C GLY A 147 5.51 -15.24 12.61
N TYR A 148 6.27 -14.31 13.18
CA TYR A 148 6.89 -14.46 14.48
C TYR A 148 6.24 -13.52 15.51
N VAL A 149 5.86 -14.09 16.65
CA VAL A 149 5.31 -13.31 17.77
C VAL A 149 6.46 -12.64 18.52
N GLY A 150 6.60 -11.32 18.38
CA GLY A 150 7.67 -10.56 19.00
C GLY A 150 7.58 -9.05 18.78
N ASN A 151 8.38 -8.28 19.51
CA ASN A 151 8.47 -6.84 19.30
C ASN A 151 9.49 -6.51 18.22
N ALA A 152 9.06 -5.83 17.15
CA ALA A 152 9.95 -5.46 16.04
C ALA A 152 11.16 -4.63 16.51
N ALA A 153 11.02 -3.80 17.55
CA ALA A 153 12.12 -3.02 18.12
C ALA A 153 13.18 -3.88 18.82
N GLU A 154 12.88 -5.13 19.18
CA GLU A 154 13.83 -6.10 19.76
C GLU A 154 14.32 -7.10 18.71
N VAL A 155 13.41 -7.59 17.87
CA VAL A 155 13.68 -8.63 16.88
C VAL A 155 14.54 -8.13 15.72
N PHE A 156 14.31 -6.91 15.23
CA PHE A 156 15.11 -6.37 14.13
C PHE A 156 16.60 -6.21 14.51
N PRO A 157 16.95 -5.61 15.68
CA PRO A 157 18.34 -5.58 16.14
C PRO A 157 18.97 -6.97 16.30
N GLU A 158 18.24 -7.96 16.83
CA GLU A 158 18.78 -9.32 16.96
C GLU A 158 19.02 -9.98 15.60
N LEU A 159 18.10 -9.85 14.65
CA LEU A 159 18.28 -10.35 13.29
C LEU A 159 19.42 -9.64 12.55
N LEU A 160 19.63 -8.35 12.80
CA LEU A 160 20.76 -7.59 12.27
C LEU A 160 22.08 -8.14 12.80
N ARG A 161 22.18 -8.40 14.11
CA ARG A 161 23.37 -9.01 14.71
C ARG A 161 23.71 -10.34 14.04
N ARG A 162 22.72 -11.20 13.82
CA ARG A 162 22.87 -12.49 13.14
C ARG A 162 23.23 -12.34 11.67
N HIS A 163 22.66 -11.35 10.99
CA HIS A 163 22.99 -11.01 9.61
C HIS A 163 24.47 -10.60 9.46
N GLN A 164 24.94 -9.70 10.31
CA GLN A 164 26.33 -9.25 10.34
C GLN A 164 27.31 -10.37 10.74
N ALA A 165 26.87 -11.31 11.57
CA ALA A 165 27.63 -12.50 11.94
C ALA A 165 27.68 -13.57 10.83
N GLY A 166 26.92 -13.41 9.74
CA GLY A 166 26.82 -14.40 8.66
C GLY A 166 26.00 -15.64 9.02
N GLU A 167 25.21 -15.59 10.10
CA GLU A 167 24.33 -16.68 10.53
C GLU A 167 23.06 -16.76 9.65
N LEU A 168 22.65 -15.64 9.04
CA LEU A 168 21.49 -15.52 8.16
C LEU A 168 21.71 -14.38 7.15
N THR A 169 21.03 -14.39 6.01
CA THR A 169 21.10 -13.28 5.04
C THR A 169 19.70 -12.75 4.74
N ILE A 170 19.44 -11.50 5.13
CA ILE A 170 18.22 -10.76 4.83
C ILE A 170 18.52 -9.85 3.64
N ASP A 171 17.72 -9.96 2.58
CA ASP A 171 17.96 -9.21 1.34
C ASP A 171 17.09 -7.96 1.26
N VAL A 172 15.92 -7.97 1.90
CA VAL A 172 14.94 -6.87 1.88
C VAL A 172 14.43 -6.59 3.29
N VAL A 173 14.36 -5.33 3.68
CA VAL A 173 13.82 -4.89 4.98
C VAL A 173 12.82 -3.76 4.78
N THR A 174 11.65 -3.88 5.40
CA THR A 174 10.68 -2.79 5.47
C THR A 174 9.86 -2.87 6.77
N ASP A 175 8.88 -1.99 6.94
CA ASP A 175 7.98 -2.01 8.09
C ASP A 175 6.59 -1.47 7.75
N GLN A 176 5.56 -2.08 8.34
CA GLN A 176 4.18 -1.60 8.27
C GLN A 176 3.46 -1.69 9.64
N THR A 177 4.19 -1.55 10.74
CA THR A 177 3.58 -1.27 12.06
C THR A 177 2.75 0.01 12.02
N SER A 178 1.88 0.22 13.00
CA SER A 178 1.05 1.44 13.10
C SER A 178 1.82 2.65 13.65
N ALA A 179 3.05 2.90 13.18
CA ALA A 179 3.92 3.99 13.64
C ALA A 179 3.31 5.41 13.49
N HIS A 180 2.34 5.59 12.58
CA HIS A 180 1.66 6.86 12.34
C HIS A 180 0.87 7.38 13.55
N ASP A 181 0.51 6.48 14.47
CA ASP A 181 -0.05 6.79 15.78
C ASP A 181 0.85 6.14 16.85
N PRO A 182 1.69 6.91 17.56
CA PRO A 182 2.60 6.38 18.56
C PRO A 182 1.92 5.62 19.71
N LEU A 183 0.62 5.86 19.98
CA LEU A 183 -0.13 5.06 20.96
C LEU A 183 -0.44 3.64 20.45
N SER A 184 -0.37 3.44 19.14
CA SER A 184 -0.58 2.19 18.42
C SER A 184 0.72 1.49 18.01
N TYR A 185 1.88 1.90 18.57
CA TYR A 185 3.14 1.14 18.51
C TYR A 185 3.56 0.67 19.91
N LEU A 186 3.74 -0.65 20.13
CA LEU A 186 4.08 -1.20 21.45
C LEU A 186 5.54 -0.89 21.81
N PRO A 187 5.81 -0.09 22.86
CA PRO A 187 7.17 0.18 23.32
C PRO A 187 7.82 -1.06 23.94
N GLU A 188 9.14 -1.14 23.88
CA GLU A 188 9.91 -2.15 24.60
C GLU A 188 9.67 -2.06 26.12
N GLY A 189 9.65 -3.23 26.77
CA GLY A 189 9.43 -3.34 28.21
C GLY A 189 7.98 -3.21 28.66
N ILE A 190 7.02 -3.02 27.74
CA ILE A 190 5.58 -3.04 28.03
C ILE A 190 4.97 -4.31 27.43
N THR A 191 4.14 -5.02 28.19
CA THR A 191 3.44 -6.19 27.66
C THR A 191 2.20 -5.80 26.86
N VAL A 192 1.77 -6.67 25.93
CA VAL A 192 0.51 -6.46 25.17
C VAL A 192 -0.70 -6.26 26.10
N ALA A 193 -0.70 -6.91 27.27
CA ALA A 193 -1.79 -6.80 28.24
C ALA A 193 -1.85 -5.43 28.93
N GLU A 194 -0.70 -4.76 29.09
CA GLU A 194 -0.57 -3.46 29.75
C GLU A 194 -0.73 -2.29 28.77
N TRP A 195 -0.48 -2.53 27.48
CA TRP A 195 -0.37 -1.53 26.43
C TRP A 195 -1.44 -0.43 26.50
N HIS A 196 -2.71 -0.79 26.33
CA HIS A 196 -3.78 0.20 26.22
C HIS A 196 -4.01 0.96 27.55
N ALA A 197 -3.82 0.30 28.68
CA ALA A 197 -3.94 0.94 29.99
C ALA A 197 -2.81 1.95 30.23
N GLU A 198 -1.56 1.63 29.85
CA GLU A 198 -0.44 2.58 29.93
C GLU A 198 -0.61 3.76 28.97
N ALA A 199 -1.07 3.50 27.75
CA ALA A 199 -1.31 4.54 26.75
C ALA A 199 -2.41 5.51 27.16
N GLU A 200 -3.46 5.03 27.84
CA GLU A 200 -4.55 5.87 28.37
C GLU A 200 -4.11 6.68 29.60
N ALA A 201 -3.30 6.09 30.48
CA ALA A 201 -2.87 6.72 31.73
C ALA A 201 -1.89 7.89 31.53
N ASP A 202 -0.94 7.77 30.59
CA ASP A 202 0.03 8.83 30.24
C ASP A 202 0.32 8.85 28.73
N PRO A 203 -0.58 9.43 27.91
CA PRO A 203 -0.42 9.44 26.45
C PRO A 203 0.87 10.13 25.98
N GLU A 204 1.31 11.18 26.67
CA GLU A 204 2.53 11.91 26.32
C GLU A 204 3.79 11.11 26.65
N GLY A 205 3.86 10.54 27.85
CA GLY A 205 4.97 9.66 28.25
C GLY A 205 5.02 8.40 27.41
N PHE A 206 3.87 7.77 27.13
CA PHE A 206 3.77 6.61 26.25
C PHE A 206 4.28 6.91 24.84
N THR A 207 3.90 8.05 24.27
CA THR A 207 4.39 8.51 22.96
C THR A 207 5.92 8.60 22.93
N LYS A 208 6.55 9.13 23.98
CA LYS A 208 8.02 9.21 24.07
C LYS A 208 8.66 7.81 24.15
N LYS A 209 8.08 6.89 24.90
CA LYS A 209 8.55 5.48 24.97
C LYS A 209 8.45 4.79 23.61
N ALA A 210 7.33 4.99 22.90
CA ALA A 210 7.10 4.44 21.57
C ALA A 210 8.11 5.00 20.56
N GLN A 211 8.35 6.32 20.56
CA GLN A 211 9.35 6.97 19.72
C GLN A 211 10.77 6.46 19.97
N ALA A 212 11.16 6.22 21.22
CA ALA A 212 12.45 5.63 21.54
C ALA A 212 12.59 4.19 21.01
N SER A 213 11.50 3.40 21.05
CA SER A 213 11.48 2.04 20.50
C SER A 213 11.51 2.04 18.97
N MET A 214 10.76 2.95 18.33
CA MET A 214 10.81 3.18 16.89
C MET A 214 12.20 3.65 16.43
N ALA A 215 12.90 4.47 17.23
CA ALA A 215 14.27 4.88 16.95
C ALA A 215 15.24 3.68 16.92
N ARG A 216 15.13 2.73 17.85
CA ARG A 216 15.92 1.49 17.83
C ARG A 216 15.58 0.58 16.64
N HIS A 217 14.29 0.45 16.33
CA HIS A 217 13.82 -0.30 15.16
C HIS A 217 14.40 0.30 13.86
N VAL A 218 14.26 1.60 13.64
CA VAL A 218 14.77 2.29 12.45
C VAL A 218 16.29 2.29 12.39
N GLN A 219 16.97 2.36 13.54
CA GLN A 219 18.42 2.18 13.59
C GLN A 219 18.82 0.82 13.01
N ALA A 220 18.15 -0.26 13.40
CA ALA A 220 18.42 -1.58 12.83
C ALA A 220 18.14 -1.61 11.32
N MET A 221 17.07 -0.97 10.84
CA MET A 221 16.78 -0.88 9.41
C MET A 221 17.88 -0.15 8.64
N VAL A 222 18.39 0.98 9.13
CA VAL A 222 19.52 1.68 8.51
C VAL A 222 20.78 0.82 8.53
N GLU A 223 21.07 0.13 9.63
CA GLU A 223 22.26 -0.72 9.71
C GLU A 223 22.15 -2.00 8.84
N PHE A 224 20.93 -2.48 8.54
CA PHE A 224 20.70 -3.47 7.48
C PHE A 224 21.02 -2.91 6.09
N GLN A 225 20.67 -1.65 5.82
CA GLN A 225 21.03 -0.96 4.59
C GLN A 225 22.56 -0.83 4.46
N ASP A 226 23.24 -0.42 5.54
CA ASP A 226 24.70 -0.36 5.62
C ASP A 226 25.35 -1.73 5.35
N ALA A 227 24.67 -2.82 5.76
CA ALA A 227 25.09 -4.19 5.52
C ALA A 227 24.68 -4.76 4.14
N GLY A 228 24.04 -3.95 3.28
CA GLY A 228 23.75 -4.27 1.89
C GLY A 228 22.33 -4.75 1.57
N ALA A 229 21.44 -4.84 2.56
CA ALA A 229 20.02 -5.14 2.33
C ALA A 229 19.32 -3.97 1.60
N GLU A 230 18.28 -4.27 0.82
CA GLU A 230 17.40 -3.23 0.28
C GLU A 230 16.39 -2.80 1.35
N VAL A 231 16.43 -1.53 1.73
CA VAL A 231 15.62 -1.00 2.83
C VAL A 231 14.76 0.16 2.35
N PHE A 232 13.49 0.15 2.72
CA PHE A 232 12.56 1.22 2.38
C PHE A 232 11.44 1.37 3.42
N ASP A 233 10.89 2.59 3.51
CA ASP A 233 9.71 2.91 4.31
C ASP A 233 8.44 2.58 3.53
N TYR A 234 7.52 1.84 4.17
CA TYR A 234 6.24 1.44 3.56
C TYR A 234 5.04 2.28 4.03
N GLY A 235 5.29 3.57 4.26
CA GLY A 235 4.26 4.58 4.33
C GLY A 235 3.51 4.69 5.66
N ASN A 236 4.18 4.39 6.77
CA ASN A 236 3.63 4.46 8.12
C ASN A 236 4.25 5.57 8.99
N SER A 237 5.14 6.41 8.43
CA SER A 237 5.85 7.49 9.13
C SER A 237 6.86 7.07 10.20
N ILE A 238 7.31 5.81 10.22
CA ILE A 238 8.26 5.33 11.23
C ILE A 238 9.57 6.13 11.23
N ARG A 239 10.05 6.59 10.06
CA ARG A 239 11.24 7.44 9.93
C ARG A 239 11.12 8.76 10.70
N ASP A 240 9.96 9.42 10.62
CA ASP A 240 9.76 10.69 11.34
C ASP A 240 9.62 10.46 12.86
N GLU A 241 8.93 9.40 13.27
CA GLU A 241 8.83 9.06 14.69
C GLU A 241 10.18 8.65 15.28
N ALA A 242 11.02 7.94 14.53
CA ALA A 242 12.40 7.63 14.93
C ALA A 242 13.27 8.90 15.05
N ARG A 243 13.12 9.86 14.14
CA ARG A 243 13.78 11.17 14.24
C ARG A 243 13.40 11.89 15.53
N LYS A 244 12.10 11.91 15.88
CA LYS A 244 11.61 12.48 17.14
C LYS A 244 12.09 11.70 18.37
N GLY A 245 12.27 10.39 18.22
CA GLY A 245 12.88 9.51 19.22
C GLY A 245 14.39 9.69 19.39
N GLY A 246 15.03 10.57 18.61
CA GLY A 246 16.44 10.93 18.74
C GLY A 246 17.40 10.26 17.76
N TYR A 247 16.89 9.52 16.76
CA TYR A 247 17.75 8.89 15.75
C TYR A 247 17.96 9.79 14.53
N GLY A 248 19.20 10.28 14.35
CA GLY A 248 19.53 11.28 13.33
C GLY A 248 19.56 10.79 11.88
N ARG A 249 19.77 9.49 11.65
CA ARG A 249 19.91 8.88 10.30
C ARG A 249 18.58 8.34 9.76
N ALA A 250 17.45 8.70 10.37
CA ALA A 250 16.16 8.05 10.11
C ALA A 250 15.65 8.15 8.66
N PHE A 251 16.15 9.09 7.86
CA PHE A 251 15.75 9.30 6.46
C PHE A 251 16.80 8.81 5.45
N GLU A 252 17.78 7.99 5.85
CA GLU A 252 18.80 7.45 4.95
C GLU A 252 18.28 6.34 4.02
N PHE A 253 17.10 5.79 4.29
CA PHE A 253 16.35 4.96 3.34
C PHE A 253 15.09 5.67 2.80
N PRO A 254 14.76 5.47 1.51
CA PRO A 254 13.67 6.17 0.85
C PRO A 254 12.29 5.60 1.22
N GLY A 255 11.24 6.38 0.96
CA GLY A 255 9.89 5.85 0.86
C GLY A 255 9.71 4.96 -0.37
N PHE A 256 8.80 3.98 -0.28
CA PHE A 256 8.54 3.06 -1.39
C PHE A 256 8.02 3.74 -2.67
N VAL A 257 7.33 4.88 -2.54
CA VAL A 257 6.79 5.58 -3.72
C VAL A 257 7.88 6.20 -4.58
N PRO A 258 8.76 7.09 -4.08
CA PRO A 258 9.88 7.58 -4.87
C PRO A 258 10.80 6.47 -5.37
N ALA A 259 10.95 5.38 -4.60
CA ALA A 259 11.85 4.29 -4.97
C ALA A 259 11.28 3.34 -6.05
N TYR A 260 9.97 3.05 -6.03
CA TYR A 260 9.40 1.93 -6.80
C TYR A 260 8.09 2.25 -7.52
N ILE A 261 7.17 2.99 -6.90
CA ILE A 261 5.80 3.10 -7.41
C ILE A 261 5.59 4.32 -8.31
N ARG A 262 6.38 5.38 -8.16
CA ARG A 262 6.18 6.62 -8.93
C ARG A 262 6.16 6.44 -10.46
N PRO A 263 6.96 5.55 -11.07
CA PRO A 263 6.84 5.27 -12.51
C PRO A 263 5.43 4.81 -12.91
N LEU A 264 4.77 4.00 -12.07
CA LEU A 264 3.39 3.57 -12.30
C LEU A 264 2.42 4.76 -12.21
N PHE A 265 2.61 5.64 -11.23
CA PHE A 265 1.79 6.85 -11.11
C PHE A 265 1.92 7.80 -12.29
N CYS A 266 3.09 7.86 -12.95
CA CYS A 266 3.27 8.62 -14.18
C CYS A 266 2.38 8.09 -15.33
N GLU A 267 1.93 6.85 -15.26
CA GLU A 267 0.99 6.24 -16.23
C GLU A 267 -0.48 6.34 -15.81
N GLY A 268 -0.76 6.98 -14.67
CA GLY A 268 -2.08 6.99 -14.03
C GLY A 268 -2.47 5.64 -13.41
N LEU A 269 -1.54 4.69 -13.31
CA LEU A 269 -1.78 3.42 -12.61
C LEU A 269 -1.93 3.68 -11.11
N GLY A 270 -2.75 2.86 -10.47
CA GLY A 270 -3.01 2.94 -9.03
C GLY A 270 -4.09 1.95 -8.61
N PRO A 271 -4.48 1.93 -7.33
CA PRO A 271 -5.27 0.87 -6.71
C PRO A 271 -6.77 0.90 -7.07
N PHE A 272 -7.06 0.87 -8.38
CA PHE A 272 -8.39 0.71 -8.94
C PHE A 272 -9.02 -0.60 -8.47
N ARG A 273 -10.28 -0.52 -8.02
CA ARG A 273 -11.00 -1.64 -7.44
C ARG A 273 -12.47 -1.59 -7.76
N TRP A 274 -13.13 -2.74 -7.68
CA TRP A 274 -14.58 -2.83 -7.77
C TRP A 274 -15.17 -3.83 -6.79
N VAL A 275 -16.46 -3.67 -6.51
CA VAL A 275 -17.22 -4.46 -5.52
C VAL A 275 -18.56 -4.87 -6.14
N ALA A 276 -18.88 -6.16 -6.04
CA ALA A 276 -20.15 -6.70 -6.49
C ALA A 276 -21.24 -6.52 -5.41
N LEU A 277 -22.22 -5.64 -5.67
CA LEU A 277 -23.30 -5.37 -4.69
C LEU A 277 -24.28 -6.54 -4.53
N SER A 278 -24.22 -7.54 -5.43
CA SER A 278 -25.00 -8.77 -5.32
C SER A 278 -24.58 -9.62 -4.12
N GLY A 279 -23.35 -9.44 -3.63
CA GLY A 279 -22.72 -10.34 -2.67
C GLY A 279 -22.27 -11.67 -3.29
N ASP A 280 -22.41 -11.85 -4.61
CA ASP A 280 -22.12 -13.10 -5.29
C ASP A 280 -20.70 -13.11 -5.88
N PRO A 281 -19.83 -14.06 -5.48
CA PRO A 281 -18.45 -14.12 -5.96
C PRO A 281 -18.36 -14.41 -7.47
N GLU A 282 -19.40 -14.98 -8.06
CA GLU A 282 -19.45 -15.24 -9.50
C GLU A 282 -19.42 -13.93 -10.31
N ASP A 283 -19.99 -12.84 -9.78
CA ASP A 283 -19.92 -11.53 -10.46
C ASP A 283 -18.47 -11.05 -10.57
N ILE A 284 -17.64 -11.29 -9.54
CA ILE A 284 -16.21 -10.98 -9.61
C ILE A 284 -15.50 -11.88 -10.63
N ARG A 285 -15.81 -13.18 -10.65
CA ARG A 285 -15.24 -14.11 -11.64
C ARG A 285 -15.56 -13.67 -13.07
N VAL A 286 -16.81 -13.24 -13.33
CA VAL A 286 -17.22 -12.71 -14.64
C VAL A 286 -16.44 -11.44 -14.98
N THR A 287 -16.28 -10.51 -14.04
CA THR A 287 -15.49 -9.28 -14.28
C THR A 287 -14.00 -9.57 -14.49
N ASP A 288 -13.42 -10.55 -13.78
CA ASP A 288 -12.02 -10.94 -13.94
C ASP A 288 -11.76 -11.46 -15.37
N GLU A 289 -12.59 -12.38 -15.87
CA GLU A 289 -12.48 -12.88 -17.24
C GLU A 289 -12.70 -11.77 -18.27
N ALA A 290 -13.70 -10.91 -18.05
CA ALA A 290 -13.97 -9.81 -18.96
C ALA A 290 -12.80 -8.80 -19.03
N ILE A 291 -12.09 -8.57 -17.92
CA ILE A 291 -10.89 -7.74 -17.87
C ILE A 291 -9.72 -8.40 -18.63
N LYS A 292 -9.55 -9.72 -18.50
CA LYS A 292 -8.54 -10.48 -19.28
C LYS A 292 -8.83 -10.43 -20.77
N GLU A 293 -10.10 -10.52 -21.17
CA GLU A 293 -10.54 -10.37 -22.57
C GLU A 293 -10.35 -8.94 -23.10
N LEU A 294 -10.58 -7.93 -22.25
CA LEU A 294 -10.40 -6.52 -22.62
C LEU A 294 -8.93 -6.16 -22.84
N PHE A 295 -8.02 -6.76 -22.07
CA PHE A 295 -6.58 -6.51 -22.14
C PHE A 295 -5.79 -7.80 -22.42
N PRO A 296 -5.95 -8.43 -23.60
CA PRO A 296 -5.42 -9.77 -23.87
C PRO A 296 -3.89 -9.84 -23.91
N GLU A 297 -3.24 -8.73 -24.24
CA GLU A 297 -1.78 -8.64 -24.34
C GLU A 297 -1.09 -8.33 -22.99
N ASN A 298 -1.84 -7.95 -21.95
CA ASN A 298 -1.29 -7.56 -20.65
C ASN A 298 -1.03 -8.80 -19.77
N LYS A 299 0.06 -9.52 -20.04
CA LYS A 299 0.44 -10.74 -19.33
C LYS A 299 0.60 -10.55 -17.81
N HIS A 300 1.09 -9.38 -17.39
CA HIS A 300 1.27 -9.07 -15.96
C HIS A 300 -0.08 -8.98 -15.23
N LEU A 301 -1.05 -8.28 -15.84
CA LEU A 301 -2.41 -8.20 -15.34
C LEU A 301 -3.10 -9.57 -15.27
N HIS A 302 -2.89 -10.43 -16.28
CA HIS A 302 -3.43 -11.79 -16.26
C HIS A 302 -2.84 -12.61 -15.11
N LYS A 303 -1.51 -12.56 -14.91
CA LYS A 303 -0.83 -13.22 -13.79
C LYS A 303 -1.37 -12.73 -12.44
N TRP A 304 -1.59 -11.42 -12.31
CA TRP A 304 -2.19 -10.83 -11.11
C TRP A 304 -3.61 -11.37 -10.85
N ILE A 305 -4.48 -11.36 -11.87
CA ILE A 305 -5.86 -11.85 -11.74
C ILE A 305 -5.89 -13.33 -11.37
N ASP A 306 -5.08 -14.17 -12.03
CA ASP A 306 -5.01 -15.60 -11.76
C ASP A 306 -4.55 -15.87 -10.31
N ALA A 307 -3.51 -15.15 -9.85
CA ALA A 307 -3.04 -15.23 -8.47
C ALA A 307 -4.10 -14.76 -7.46
N ALA A 308 -4.82 -13.68 -7.77
CA ALA A 308 -5.86 -13.14 -6.91
C ALA A 308 -7.10 -14.05 -6.85
N GLN A 309 -7.42 -14.78 -7.92
CA GLN A 309 -8.47 -15.81 -7.92
C GLN A 309 -8.10 -17.02 -7.07
N ASP A 310 -6.84 -17.48 -7.14
CA ASP A 310 -6.37 -18.65 -6.40
C ASP A 310 -6.22 -18.37 -4.89
N ARG A 311 -5.59 -17.23 -4.55
CA ARG A 311 -5.11 -16.97 -3.19
C ARG A 311 -6.03 -16.09 -2.35
N VAL A 312 -6.74 -15.13 -2.94
CA VAL A 312 -7.46 -14.12 -2.16
C VAL A 312 -8.84 -14.63 -1.77
N GLU A 313 -9.07 -14.74 -0.46
CA GLU A 313 -10.41 -14.94 0.10
C GLU A 313 -11.15 -13.59 0.17
N TYR A 314 -12.42 -13.57 -0.23
CA TYR A 314 -13.26 -12.37 -0.11
C TYR A 314 -13.60 -12.05 1.36
N GLU A 315 -13.54 -10.76 1.71
CA GLU A 315 -13.91 -10.23 3.03
C GLU A 315 -15.16 -9.34 2.88
N GLY A 316 -16.35 -9.86 3.20
CA GLY A 316 -17.61 -9.12 3.03
C GLY A 316 -18.17 -9.25 1.61
N LEU A 317 -18.57 -8.14 0.99
CA LEU A 317 -18.97 -8.16 -0.42
C LEU A 317 -17.77 -8.56 -1.29
N PRO A 318 -17.93 -9.51 -2.24
CA PRO A 318 -16.87 -9.86 -3.17
C PRO A 318 -16.36 -8.63 -3.92
N ALA A 319 -15.04 -8.48 -3.94
CA ALA A 319 -14.36 -7.33 -4.48
C ALA A 319 -13.04 -7.75 -5.11
N ARG A 320 -12.54 -6.93 -6.03
CA ARG A 320 -11.25 -7.12 -6.70
C ARG A 320 -10.47 -5.82 -6.72
N ILE A 321 -9.18 -5.92 -6.41
CA ILE A 321 -8.18 -4.89 -6.73
C ILE A 321 -7.53 -5.27 -8.06
N CYS A 322 -7.37 -4.29 -8.96
CA CYS A 322 -6.63 -4.46 -10.22
C CYS A 322 -6.10 -3.09 -10.65
N TRP A 323 -4.78 -2.90 -10.61
CA TRP A 323 -4.18 -1.63 -11.00
C TRP A 323 -4.34 -1.39 -12.49
N LEU A 324 -5.10 -0.34 -12.83
CA LEU A 324 -5.35 0.11 -14.19
C LEU A 324 -4.99 1.59 -14.32
N GLY A 325 -4.44 1.96 -15.47
CA GLY A 325 -3.88 3.28 -15.74
C GLY A 325 -4.84 4.23 -16.47
N TYR A 326 -4.30 5.39 -16.86
CA TYR A 326 -5.01 6.30 -17.76
C TYR A 326 -5.27 5.59 -19.10
N GLY A 327 -6.52 5.66 -19.57
CA GLY A 327 -6.99 4.95 -20.76
C GLY A 327 -7.62 3.59 -20.46
N GLU A 328 -7.17 2.87 -19.43
CA GLU A 328 -7.68 1.53 -19.11
C GLU A 328 -8.91 1.59 -18.18
N ARG A 329 -8.90 2.50 -17.19
CA ARG A 329 -9.98 2.59 -16.18
C ARG A 329 -11.35 2.86 -16.78
N HIS A 330 -11.46 3.79 -17.74
CA HIS A 330 -12.75 4.10 -18.37
C HIS A 330 -13.27 2.94 -19.22
N GLN A 331 -12.39 2.22 -19.92
CA GLN A 331 -12.75 1.03 -20.69
C GLN A 331 -13.30 -0.07 -19.77
N ALA A 332 -12.62 -0.32 -18.64
CA ALA A 332 -13.10 -1.26 -17.62
C ALA A 332 -14.45 -0.85 -17.02
N GLY A 333 -14.63 0.44 -16.67
CA GLY A 333 -15.89 0.92 -16.12
C GLY A 333 -17.07 0.81 -17.10
N LEU A 334 -16.86 1.14 -18.37
CA LEU A 334 -17.86 0.98 -19.43
C LEU A 334 -18.20 -0.49 -19.66
N LEU A 335 -17.19 -1.37 -19.65
CA LEU A 335 -17.39 -2.81 -19.74
C LEU A 335 -18.23 -3.33 -18.58
N PHE A 336 -17.92 -2.96 -17.34
CA PHE A 336 -18.71 -3.38 -16.17
C PHE A 336 -20.15 -2.88 -16.25
N ASN A 337 -20.37 -1.64 -16.67
CA ASN A 337 -21.72 -1.12 -16.88
C ASN A 337 -22.50 -1.91 -17.93
N LYS A 338 -21.83 -2.31 -19.03
CA LYS A 338 -22.43 -3.17 -20.05
C LYS A 338 -22.77 -4.56 -19.50
N LEU A 339 -21.90 -5.17 -18.71
CA LEU A 339 -22.16 -6.48 -18.08
C LEU A 339 -23.40 -6.44 -17.16
N VAL A 340 -23.60 -5.34 -16.43
CA VAL A 340 -24.79 -5.11 -15.60
C VAL A 340 -26.04 -4.97 -16.48
N ALA A 341 -25.97 -4.16 -17.55
CA ALA A 341 -27.09 -3.96 -18.48
C ALA A 341 -27.51 -5.26 -19.20
N GLU A 342 -26.56 -6.14 -19.50
CA GLU A 342 -26.78 -7.45 -20.12
C GLU A 342 -27.24 -8.52 -19.12
N GLY A 343 -27.22 -8.24 -17.82
CA GLY A 343 -27.54 -9.20 -16.76
C GLY A 343 -26.51 -10.33 -16.62
N LYS A 344 -25.26 -10.12 -17.09
CA LYS A 344 -24.15 -11.07 -16.93
C LYS A 344 -23.56 -11.06 -15.52
N VAL A 345 -23.73 -9.94 -14.81
CA VAL A 345 -23.56 -9.83 -13.36
C VAL A 345 -24.92 -9.55 -12.71
N LYS A 346 -25.11 -10.00 -11.47
CA LYS A 346 -26.43 -10.09 -10.83
C LYS A 346 -26.96 -8.77 -10.27
N ALA A 347 -26.08 -7.80 -10.03
CA ALA A 347 -26.42 -6.49 -9.48
C ALA A 347 -25.43 -5.42 -9.94
N PRO A 348 -25.68 -4.12 -9.67
CA PRO A 348 -24.73 -3.06 -9.94
C PRO A 348 -23.35 -3.30 -9.29
N ILE A 349 -22.31 -2.77 -9.94
CA ILE A 349 -20.92 -2.85 -9.48
C ILE A 349 -20.49 -1.47 -8.99
N VAL A 350 -19.95 -1.40 -7.77
CA VAL A 350 -19.29 -0.20 -7.25
C VAL A 350 -17.86 -0.18 -7.77
N ILE A 351 -17.39 0.96 -8.25
CA ILE A 351 -16.04 1.16 -8.79
C ILE A 351 -15.38 2.32 -8.05
N GLY A 352 -14.21 2.08 -7.47
CA GLY A 352 -13.47 3.10 -6.73
C GLY A 352 -11.98 2.79 -6.63
N ARG A 353 -11.34 3.33 -5.61
CA ARG A 353 -9.91 3.15 -5.33
C ARG A 353 -9.56 3.54 -3.90
N ASP A 354 -8.32 3.29 -3.50
CA ASP A 354 -7.73 3.98 -2.36
C ASP A 354 -7.57 5.49 -2.64
N HIS A 355 -7.34 6.29 -1.61
CA HIS A 355 -6.95 7.69 -1.73
C HIS A 355 -5.47 7.84 -2.09
N LEU A 356 -4.66 6.79 -1.86
CA LEU A 356 -3.36 6.62 -2.49
C LEU A 356 -3.57 6.34 -3.98
N ASP A 357 -3.37 7.35 -4.82
CA ASP A 357 -3.38 7.22 -6.28
C ASP A 357 -2.61 8.39 -6.91
N SER A 358 -2.23 8.24 -8.16
CA SER A 358 -1.37 9.15 -8.93
C SER A 358 -1.74 10.64 -8.82
N GLY A 359 -3.03 10.98 -8.77
CA GLY A 359 -3.51 12.38 -8.78
C GLY A 359 -4.24 12.83 -7.52
N SER A 360 -4.38 11.98 -6.51
CA SER A 360 -5.38 12.18 -5.44
C SER A 360 -4.80 12.40 -4.05
N VAL A 361 -3.48 12.61 -3.91
CA VAL A 361 -2.83 12.77 -2.60
C VAL A 361 -1.63 13.71 -2.68
N ALA A 362 -1.50 14.54 -1.65
CA ALA A 362 -0.28 15.24 -1.28
C ALA A 362 0.17 14.71 0.09
N SER A 363 1.37 14.14 0.15
CA SER A 363 1.93 13.45 1.32
C SER A 363 3.46 13.40 1.21
N PRO A 364 4.17 14.45 1.70
CA PRO A 364 5.63 14.58 1.58
C PRO A 364 6.46 13.48 2.23
N TYR A 365 5.84 12.67 3.09
CA TYR A 365 6.47 11.54 3.78
C TYR A 365 6.15 10.18 3.13
N ARG A 366 5.43 10.19 2.00
CA ARG A 366 4.99 8.98 1.30
C ARG A 366 4.80 9.22 -0.20
N GLU A 367 3.57 9.48 -0.67
CA GLU A 367 3.28 9.49 -2.11
C GLU A 367 3.99 10.59 -2.90
N THR A 368 4.17 11.75 -2.29
CA THR A 368 4.78 12.92 -2.92
C THR A 368 6.15 13.24 -2.31
N GLU A 369 6.78 12.29 -1.63
CA GLU A 369 8.13 12.42 -1.10
C GLU A 369 9.16 12.58 -2.23
N ALA A 370 9.97 13.63 -2.19
CA ALA A 370 11.02 13.91 -3.18
C ALA A 370 10.46 13.98 -4.61
N MET A 371 9.48 14.87 -4.86
CA MET A 371 9.08 15.19 -6.22
C MET A 371 10.28 15.82 -6.97
N LYS A 372 10.41 15.54 -8.28
CA LYS A 372 11.56 15.97 -9.10
C LYS A 372 11.77 17.50 -9.09
N ASP A 373 10.69 18.27 -8.95
CA ASP A 373 10.66 19.73 -8.89
C ASP A 373 10.57 20.30 -7.45
N GLY A 374 10.53 19.45 -6.42
CA GLY A 374 10.36 19.85 -5.02
C GLY A 374 8.92 20.22 -4.63
N SER A 375 7.91 19.88 -5.45
CA SER A 375 6.48 20.17 -5.21
C SER A 375 5.80 19.29 -4.15
N ASP A 376 6.58 18.63 -3.29
CA ASP A 376 6.12 17.59 -2.35
C ASP A 376 4.87 17.98 -1.55
N ALA A 377 4.83 19.22 -1.06
CA ALA A 377 3.80 19.72 -0.16
C ALA A 377 2.63 20.44 -0.86
N ILE A 378 2.60 20.51 -2.19
CA ILE A 378 1.52 21.17 -2.93
C ILE A 378 0.24 20.33 -2.82
N ALA A 379 -0.72 20.82 -2.04
CA ALA A 379 -2.00 20.16 -1.78
C ALA A 379 -3.14 20.58 -2.72
N ASP A 380 -2.88 21.40 -3.74
CA ASP A 380 -3.90 21.79 -4.71
C ASP A 380 -4.43 20.58 -5.51
N TRP A 381 -3.53 19.66 -5.89
CA TRP A 381 -3.84 18.49 -6.70
C TRP A 381 -4.95 17.57 -6.14
N PRO A 382 -4.90 17.10 -4.88
CA PRO A 382 -6.00 16.31 -4.32
C PRO A 382 -7.33 17.10 -4.26
N LEU A 383 -7.28 18.41 -4.00
CA LEU A 383 -8.50 19.24 -3.99
C LEU A 383 -9.10 19.37 -5.40
N LEU A 384 -8.25 19.59 -6.41
CA LEU A 384 -8.65 19.61 -7.82
C LEU A 384 -9.17 18.24 -8.28
N ASN A 385 -8.56 17.13 -7.81
CA ASN A 385 -9.06 15.79 -8.05
C ASN A 385 -10.49 15.63 -7.50
N ALA A 386 -10.77 16.12 -6.29
CA ALA A 386 -12.11 16.06 -5.71
C ALA A 386 -13.14 16.87 -6.49
N LEU A 387 -12.81 18.11 -6.83
CA LEU A 387 -13.69 19.00 -7.61
C LEU A 387 -13.97 18.42 -9.00
N THR A 388 -12.95 17.85 -9.63
CA THR A 388 -13.07 17.20 -10.94
C THR A 388 -13.88 15.90 -10.86
N ALA A 389 -13.69 15.09 -9.83
CA ALA A 389 -14.47 13.88 -9.63
C ALA A 389 -15.96 14.19 -9.41
N ALA A 390 -16.26 15.22 -8.61
CA ALA A 390 -17.62 15.68 -8.36
C ALA A 390 -18.29 16.19 -9.65
N SER A 391 -17.60 17.02 -10.43
CA SER A 391 -18.12 17.56 -11.69
C SER A 391 -18.20 16.51 -12.81
N SER A 392 -17.39 15.46 -12.74
CA SER A 392 -17.45 14.30 -13.66
C SER A 392 -18.61 13.35 -13.37
N GLY A 393 -19.28 13.50 -12.22
CA GLY A 393 -20.47 12.74 -11.86
C GLY A 393 -20.19 11.48 -11.03
N ALA A 394 -19.12 11.46 -10.24
CA ALA A 394 -18.93 10.44 -9.21
C ALA A 394 -20.17 10.29 -8.31
N THR A 395 -20.46 9.07 -7.87
CA THR A 395 -21.59 8.80 -6.97
C THR A 395 -21.32 9.39 -5.59
N TRP A 396 -20.08 9.27 -5.10
CA TRP A 396 -19.61 10.05 -3.96
C TRP A 396 -18.13 10.41 -4.08
N VAL A 397 -17.77 11.51 -3.43
CA VAL A 397 -16.41 12.06 -3.36
C VAL A 397 -16.10 12.37 -1.90
N SER A 398 -14.85 12.17 -1.49
CA SER A 398 -14.40 12.43 -0.12
C SER A 398 -13.08 13.20 -0.12
N ILE A 399 -12.91 14.10 0.85
CA ILE A 399 -11.66 14.83 1.09
C ILE A 399 -11.28 14.58 2.55
N HIS A 400 -10.17 13.88 2.75
CA HIS A 400 -9.67 13.46 4.05
C HIS A 400 -8.28 14.06 4.32
N HIS A 401 -7.90 14.04 5.60
CA HIS A 401 -6.65 14.59 6.10
C HIS A 401 -5.99 13.59 7.05
N GLY A 402 -4.69 13.39 6.86
CA GLY A 402 -3.82 12.61 7.72
C GLY A 402 -3.85 11.10 7.50
N GLY A 403 -4.58 10.58 6.51
CA GLY A 403 -4.61 9.14 6.23
C GLY A 403 -3.23 8.59 5.89
N GLY A 404 -2.92 7.42 6.45
CA GLY A 404 -1.66 6.71 6.27
C GLY A 404 -0.53 7.23 7.16
N VAL A 405 -0.24 8.53 7.08
CA VAL A 405 0.94 9.16 7.71
C VAL A 405 0.62 9.90 9.01
N GLY A 406 -0.65 10.04 9.38
CA GLY A 406 -1.09 10.73 10.59
C GLY A 406 -1.47 12.20 10.37
N ILE A 407 -2.13 12.79 11.37
CA ILE A 407 -2.68 14.15 11.32
C ILE A 407 -1.57 15.18 11.03
N GLY A 408 -1.84 16.09 10.08
CA GLY A 408 -0.94 17.18 9.68
C GLY A 408 -0.03 16.86 8.49
N ARG A 409 -0.03 15.61 8.01
CA ARG A 409 1.00 15.12 7.07
C ARG A 409 0.49 14.76 5.67
N SER A 410 -0.83 14.67 5.48
CA SER A 410 -1.40 14.36 4.16
C SER A 410 -2.77 14.99 3.93
N ILE A 411 -3.03 15.37 2.67
CA ILE A 411 -4.35 15.76 2.18
C ILE A 411 -4.65 14.91 0.96
N HIS A 412 -5.81 14.26 0.92
CA HIS A 412 -6.10 13.29 -0.12
C HIS A 412 -7.58 13.03 -0.34
N THR A 413 -7.89 12.51 -1.52
CA THR A 413 -9.25 12.40 -2.03
C THR A 413 -9.59 11.00 -2.51
N GLY A 414 -10.80 10.56 -2.17
CA GLY A 414 -11.41 9.36 -2.73
C GLY A 414 -12.54 9.72 -3.68
N GLN A 415 -12.71 8.90 -4.70
CA GLN A 415 -13.88 8.91 -5.58
C GLN A 415 -14.45 7.50 -5.69
N VAL A 416 -15.76 7.42 -5.81
CA VAL A 416 -16.45 6.17 -6.12
C VAL A 416 -17.62 6.45 -7.06
N SER A 417 -17.83 5.52 -7.99
CA SER A 417 -18.93 5.50 -8.96
C SER A 417 -19.65 4.16 -8.95
N VAL A 418 -20.86 4.13 -9.51
CA VAL A 418 -21.68 2.92 -9.62
C VAL A 418 -21.95 2.66 -11.10
N ALA A 419 -21.62 1.45 -11.54
CA ALA A 419 -22.05 0.90 -12.81
C ALA A 419 -23.38 0.18 -12.58
N ASP A 420 -24.50 0.82 -12.93
CA ASP A 420 -25.87 0.33 -12.71
C ASP A 420 -26.56 -0.14 -13.99
N GLY A 421 -25.84 -0.20 -15.11
CA GLY A 421 -26.33 -0.61 -16.42
C GLY A 421 -27.04 0.49 -17.20
N THR A 422 -27.16 1.70 -16.66
CA THR A 422 -27.82 2.80 -17.35
C THR A 422 -26.88 3.56 -18.28
N GLU A 423 -27.47 4.22 -19.29
CA GLU A 423 -26.75 5.14 -20.19
C GLU A 423 -26.16 6.34 -19.41
N LEU A 424 -26.85 6.81 -18.37
CA LEU A 424 -26.34 7.88 -17.52
C LEU A 424 -25.08 7.45 -16.76
N ALA A 425 -25.06 6.23 -16.22
CA ALA A 425 -23.87 5.68 -15.58
C ALA A 425 -22.72 5.54 -16.59
N ALA A 426 -22.97 5.10 -17.82
CA ALA A 426 -21.94 5.03 -18.86
C ALA A 426 -21.27 6.39 -19.10
N GLN A 427 -22.04 7.47 -19.28
CA GLN A 427 -21.51 8.82 -19.49
C GLN A 427 -20.72 9.34 -18.29
N LYS A 428 -21.18 9.05 -17.07
CA LYS A 428 -20.48 9.44 -15.83
C LYS A 428 -19.17 8.66 -15.65
N LEU A 429 -19.19 7.35 -15.88
CA LEU A 429 -18.04 6.46 -15.77
C LEU A 429 -16.95 6.84 -16.78
N GLU A 430 -17.32 7.10 -18.03
CA GLU A 430 -16.38 7.55 -19.05
C GLU A 430 -15.65 8.82 -18.61
N ARG A 431 -16.38 9.85 -18.17
CA ARG A 431 -15.79 11.13 -17.75
C ARG A 431 -14.95 10.97 -16.49
N LEU A 432 -15.51 10.35 -15.45
CA LEU A 432 -14.84 10.20 -14.16
C LEU A 432 -13.56 9.37 -14.27
N LEU A 433 -13.65 8.20 -14.91
CA LEU A 433 -12.51 7.27 -15.01
C LEU A 433 -11.51 7.65 -16.10
N THR A 434 -11.80 8.69 -16.88
CA THR A 434 -10.81 9.42 -17.69
C THR A 434 -10.12 10.50 -16.86
N ASN A 435 -10.91 11.36 -16.21
CA ASN A 435 -10.39 12.54 -15.51
C ASN A 435 -9.63 12.21 -14.23
N ASP A 436 -10.05 11.18 -13.48
CA ASP A 436 -9.44 10.78 -12.22
C ASP A 436 -7.96 10.33 -12.38
N PRO A 437 -7.63 9.31 -13.19
CA PRO A 437 -6.23 9.00 -13.50
C PRO A 437 -5.55 10.09 -14.35
N GLY A 438 -6.32 10.86 -15.12
CA GLY A 438 -5.80 11.98 -15.92
C GLY A 438 -5.16 13.07 -15.06
N MET A 439 -5.78 13.37 -13.91
CA MET A 439 -5.21 14.29 -12.92
C MET A 439 -3.82 13.83 -12.44
N GLY A 440 -3.63 12.52 -12.30
CA GLY A 440 -2.35 11.93 -11.93
C GLY A 440 -1.27 12.12 -12.98
N VAL A 441 -1.60 11.88 -14.25
CA VAL A 441 -0.66 12.13 -15.36
C VAL A 441 -0.32 13.62 -15.44
N ILE A 442 -1.33 14.51 -15.40
CA ILE A 442 -1.14 15.97 -15.46
C ILE A 442 -0.23 16.44 -14.32
N ARG A 443 -0.47 16.01 -13.09
CA ARG A 443 0.36 16.35 -11.92
C ARG A 443 1.82 15.96 -12.09
N HIS A 444 2.09 14.78 -12.65
CA HIS A 444 3.46 14.30 -12.84
C HIS A 444 4.13 14.91 -14.09
N VAL A 445 3.36 15.29 -15.11
CA VAL A 445 3.85 16.14 -16.21
C VAL A 445 4.30 17.49 -15.67
N ASP A 446 3.47 18.13 -14.84
CA ASP A 446 3.77 19.44 -14.25
C ASP A 446 5.06 19.41 -13.42
N ALA A 447 5.24 18.34 -12.63
CA ALA A 447 6.47 18.10 -11.87
C ALA A 447 7.70 17.67 -12.71
N GLY A 448 7.55 17.56 -14.03
CA GLY A 448 8.65 17.32 -14.97
C GLY A 448 9.09 15.86 -15.13
N TYR A 449 8.23 14.88 -14.84
CA TYR A 449 8.55 13.47 -15.07
C TYR A 449 8.42 13.10 -16.55
N ASP A 450 9.52 12.70 -17.18
CA ASP A 450 9.58 12.40 -18.62
C ASP A 450 8.60 11.30 -19.02
N ARG A 451 8.47 10.25 -18.19
CA ARG A 451 7.49 9.17 -18.41
C ARG A 451 6.05 9.68 -18.44
N ALA A 452 5.69 10.65 -17.61
CA ALA A 452 4.34 11.22 -17.62
C ALA A 452 4.09 12.05 -18.87
N VAL A 453 5.12 12.75 -19.38
CA VAL A 453 5.07 13.50 -20.65
C VAL A 453 4.86 12.56 -21.83
N GLU A 454 5.58 11.43 -21.87
CA GLU A 454 5.39 10.37 -22.87
C GLU A 454 3.97 9.82 -22.83
N VAL A 455 3.48 9.41 -21.65
CA VAL A 455 2.12 8.88 -21.48
C VAL A 455 1.07 9.89 -21.92
N ALA A 456 1.26 11.17 -21.58
CA ALA A 456 0.33 12.22 -21.98
C ALA A 456 0.25 12.33 -23.51
N ALA A 457 1.38 12.26 -24.21
CA ALA A 457 1.42 12.28 -25.68
C ALA A 457 0.85 10.99 -26.30
N GLU A 458 1.23 9.82 -25.79
CA GLU A 458 0.82 8.50 -26.28
C GLU A 458 -0.69 8.28 -26.15
N ARG A 459 -1.28 8.71 -25.03
CA ARG A 459 -2.67 8.43 -24.67
C ARG A 459 -3.60 9.64 -24.82
N GLY A 460 -3.08 10.77 -25.30
CA GLY A 460 -3.86 11.97 -25.58
C GLY A 460 -4.37 12.71 -24.34
N VAL A 461 -3.59 12.74 -23.25
CA VAL A 461 -3.90 13.58 -22.09
C VAL A 461 -3.69 15.05 -22.49
N ARG A 462 -4.72 15.87 -22.31
CA ARG A 462 -4.66 17.29 -22.64
C ARG A 462 -3.83 18.04 -21.60
N ILE A 463 -2.72 18.66 -22.03
CA ILE A 463 -1.85 19.49 -21.19
C ILE A 463 -1.94 20.94 -21.66
N PRO A 464 -2.79 21.79 -21.02
CA PRO A 464 -3.06 23.15 -21.52
C PRO A 464 -1.81 24.03 -21.66
N MET A 465 -0.80 23.85 -20.80
CA MET A 465 0.45 24.62 -20.85
C MET A 465 1.27 24.37 -22.13
N ASN A 466 0.98 23.28 -22.85
CA ASN A 466 1.65 22.93 -24.12
C ASN A 466 0.84 23.34 -25.35
N GLU A 467 -0.39 23.82 -25.18
CA GLU A 467 -1.25 24.26 -26.27
C GLU A 467 -0.89 25.70 -26.67
N LYS A 468 -0.58 25.89 -27.95
CA LYS A 468 -0.22 27.20 -28.51
C LYS A 468 -1.43 27.96 -29.03
#